data_AF-A0A2H0VS16-F1
#
_entry.id   AF-A0A2H0VS16-F1
#
_cell.length_a   1.000
_cell.length_b   1.000
_cell.length_c   1.000
_cell.angle_alpha   90.00
_cell.angle_beta   90.00
_cell.angle_gamma   90.00
#
_symmetry.space_group_name_H-M   'P 1'
#
loop_
_entity.id
_entity.type
_entity.pdbx_description
1 polymer ?
#
loop_
_entity_poly.entity_id
_entity_poly.type
_entity_poly.pdbx_seq_one_letter_code
_entity_poly.pdbx_strand_id
1 'polypeptide(L)'
;MRVFLPKLIVVSLILLTGCHIPGTMTMEGSGGRNAYNIAIQTSNSEQMLLNLVRLRYFDNPYFIDVSSVTTQFTYRSEASASIPIPGFSTSNPLVLGGDVSWQNQPTLQFTPLEGQAFSQQLLTPIDLQAIQQLVYSGWDVDRVFRLVIQSFDQLTNAPEASGPIVDQIPHYQTFFDATRLLRYFQLRNELRMGVKVSEDEKKLQIAFPYEGEEAKKLARLLKGVYTSNGNYVLSMELGFNVKGQIGVYPRSILSCMYYLSRGVEVPEEDIQCGRAAVTKPENGSVFKWTDVVGSLMTIKSCSHTPKNAYIAIKYRGNWFYIDDADAHSKQTFLLLLQLYNLQAGIPQVAPPVLTLPIGG
;
A
#
# COMPACT_ATOMS: atom_id res chain seq x y z
N MET A 1 19.23 -39.63 68.28
CA MET A 1 19.73 -38.73 67.21
C MET A 1 19.63 -39.44 65.86
N ARG A 2 18.47 -39.42 65.18
CA ARG A 2 18.31 -39.93 63.81
C ARG A 2 17.22 -39.17 63.05
N VAL A 3 17.71 -38.30 62.14
CA VAL A 3 17.23 -38.07 60.76
C VAL A 3 15.77 -37.63 60.57
N PHE A 4 15.45 -36.38 60.93
CA PHE A 4 14.29 -35.63 60.39
C PHE A 4 14.68 -34.54 59.38
N LEU A 5 15.99 -34.40 59.09
CA LEU A 5 16.53 -33.34 58.23
C LEU A 5 16.30 -33.47 56.70
N PRO A 6 16.01 -34.65 56.07
CA PRO A 6 16.03 -34.72 54.61
C PRO A 6 14.73 -34.24 53.95
N LYS A 7 13.60 -34.15 54.67
CA LYS A 7 12.31 -33.76 54.07
C LYS A 7 12.13 -32.24 53.93
N LEU A 8 12.75 -31.44 54.80
CA LEU A 8 12.66 -29.98 54.74
C LEU A 8 13.48 -29.40 53.58
N ILE A 9 14.58 -30.07 53.21
CA ILE A 9 15.50 -29.63 52.15
C ILE A 9 14.87 -29.85 50.75
N VAL A 10 14.06 -30.90 50.57
CA VAL A 10 13.40 -31.20 49.28
C VAL A 10 12.30 -30.20 48.95
N VAL A 11 11.56 -29.71 49.96
CA VAL A 11 10.51 -28.69 49.76
C VAL A 11 11.12 -27.31 49.47
N SER A 12 12.25 -26.98 50.10
CA SER A 12 12.98 -25.73 49.82
C SER A 12 13.63 -25.70 48.44
N LEU A 13 13.94 -26.87 47.84
CA LEU A 13 14.54 -26.96 46.50
C LEU A 13 13.52 -26.71 45.37
N ILE A 14 12.23 -27.00 45.61
CA ILE A 14 11.15 -26.80 44.62
C ILE A 14 10.73 -25.31 44.55
N LEU A 15 10.95 -24.54 45.61
CA LEU A 15 10.68 -23.09 45.64
C LEU A 15 11.74 -22.23 44.93
N LEU A 16 12.85 -22.85 44.49
CA LEU A 16 13.94 -22.17 43.76
C LEU A 16 13.83 -22.32 42.24
N THR A 17 12.84 -23.04 41.71
CA THR A 17 12.45 -22.91 40.30
C THR A 17 11.63 -21.63 40.15
N GLY A 18 12.31 -20.48 40.22
CA GLY A 18 11.70 -19.20 39.89
C GLY A 18 11.01 -19.30 38.54
N CYS A 19 9.79 -18.77 38.44
CA CYS A 19 9.07 -18.60 37.18
C CYS A 19 9.88 -17.65 36.27
N HIS A 20 10.91 -18.20 35.62
CA HIS A 20 11.64 -17.51 34.56
C HIS A 20 10.73 -17.54 33.34
N ILE A 21 9.88 -16.52 33.19
CA ILE A 21 9.08 -16.30 31.99
C ILE A 21 10.08 -16.14 30.83
N PRO A 22 10.08 -17.01 29.81
CA PRO A 22 10.92 -16.83 28.64
C PRO A 22 10.50 -15.54 27.92
N GLY A 23 11.41 -14.58 27.81
CA GLY A 23 11.20 -13.36 27.02
C GLY A 23 10.93 -13.61 25.52
N THR A 24 11.03 -14.86 25.06
CA THR A 24 10.66 -15.30 23.71
C THR A 24 9.14 -15.37 23.52
N MET A 25 8.36 -15.76 24.55
CA MET A 25 6.90 -15.83 24.43
C MET A 25 6.23 -14.44 24.36
N THR A 26 6.87 -13.39 24.87
CA THR A 26 6.38 -12.01 24.77
C THR A 26 6.62 -11.39 23.39
N MET A 27 7.57 -11.91 22.60
CA MET A 27 7.88 -11.43 21.25
C MET A 27 7.12 -12.18 20.14
N GLU A 28 6.75 -13.45 20.38
CA GLU A 28 6.19 -14.37 19.36
C GLU A 28 4.69 -14.68 19.55
N GLY A 29 4.09 -14.34 20.69
CA GLY A 29 2.66 -14.58 20.96
C GLY A 29 1.69 -13.66 20.21
N SER A 30 0.39 -13.78 20.48
CA SER A 30 -0.71 -12.99 19.88
C SER A 30 -0.61 -11.46 20.13
N GLY A 31 0.27 -11.02 21.03
CA GLY A 31 0.64 -9.62 21.25
C GLY A 31 2.12 -9.31 20.95
N GLY A 32 2.77 -10.15 20.13
CA GLY A 32 4.17 -10.02 19.73
C GLY A 32 4.37 -9.15 18.48
N ARG A 33 5.63 -8.87 18.12
CA ARG A 33 6.00 -7.96 17.01
C ARG A 33 5.40 -8.39 15.66
N ASN A 34 5.31 -9.69 15.40
CA ASN A 34 4.77 -10.22 14.16
C ASN A 34 3.27 -9.94 14.00
N ALA A 35 2.48 -10.17 15.06
CA ALA A 35 1.05 -9.91 15.06
C ALA A 35 0.74 -8.43 14.77
N TYR A 36 1.51 -7.51 15.38
CA TYR A 36 1.39 -6.08 15.08
C TYR A 36 1.81 -5.72 13.67
N ASN A 37 2.88 -6.31 13.16
CA ASN A 37 3.33 -6.07 11.78
C ASN A 37 2.23 -6.43 10.77
N ILE A 38 1.64 -7.63 10.92
CA ILE A 38 0.53 -8.10 10.07
C ILE A 38 -0.69 -7.18 10.22
N ALA A 39 -1.09 -6.85 11.46
CA ALA A 39 -2.26 -6.02 11.71
C ALA A 39 -2.11 -4.61 11.10
N ILE A 40 -0.96 -3.97 11.27
CA ILE A 40 -0.67 -2.65 10.69
C ILE A 40 -0.64 -2.74 9.16
N GLN A 41 0.02 -3.75 8.59
CA GLN A 41 0.06 -3.95 7.15
C GLN A 41 -1.34 -4.13 6.55
N THR A 42 -2.18 -4.97 7.17
CA THR A 42 -3.56 -5.20 6.74
C THR A 42 -4.37 -3.92 6.85
N SER A 43 -4.30 -3.21 7.98
CA SER A 43 -5.02 -1.94 8.19
C SER A 43 -4.64 -0.89 7.13
N ASN A 44 -3.35 -0.73 6.84
CA ASN A 44 -2.87 0.20 5.81
C ASN A 44 -3.37 -0.18 4.41
N SER A 45 -3.38 -1.49 4.11
CA SER A 45 -3.90 -2.01 2.86
C SER A 45 -5.41 -1.79 2.74
N GLU A 46 -6.17 -2.01 3.81
CA GLU A 46 -7.62 -1.79 3.85
C GLU A 46 -7.95 -0.32 3.68
N GLN A 47 -7.18 0.57 4.32
CA GLN A 47 -7.28 2.02 4.14
C GLN A 47 -7.04 2.43 2.68
N MET A 48 -6.01 1.89 2.04
CA MET A 48 -5.73 2.16 0.62
C MET A 48 -6.90 1.69 -0.27
N LEU A 49 -7.39 0.46 -0.08
CA LEU A 49 -8.53 -0.07 -0.83
C LEU A 49 -9.79 0.78 -0.62
N LEU A 50 -10.10 1.14 0.64
CA LEU A 50 -11.23 1.98 0.98
C LEU A 50 -11.14 3.34 0.28
N ASN A 51 -9.95 3.95 0.23
CA ASN A 51 -9.77 5.22 -0.46
C ASN A 51 -9.92 5.10 -1.98
N LEU A 52 -9.47 4.02 -2.60
CA LEU A 52 -9.75 3.77 -4.03
C LEU A 52 -11.25 3.69 -4.30
N VAL A 53 -12.01 3.00 -3.45
CA VAL A 53 -13.47 2.93 -3.57
C VAL A 53 -14.10 4.30 -3.33
N ARG A 54 -13.71 5.05 -2.30
CA ARG A 54 -14.19 6.43 -2.05
C ARG A 54 -14.02 7.32 -3.28
N LEU A 55 -12.85 7.30 -3.90
CA LEU A 55 -12.58 8.09 -5.10
C LEU A 55 -13.48 7.71 -6.27
N ARG A 56 -13.89 6.44 -6.39
CA ARG A 56 -14.85 6.01 -7.42
C ARG A 56 -16.23 6.64 -7.22
N TYR A 57 -16.61 6.91 -5.97
CA TYR A 57 -17.86 7.56 -5.56
C TYR A 57 -17.73 9.09 -5.36
N PHE A 58 -16.60 9.70 -5.75
CA PHE A 58 -16.30 11.12 -5.53
C PHE A 58 -16.27 11.55 -4.06
N ASP A 59 -16.02 10.59 -3.16
CA ASP A 59 -15.81 10.84 -1.74
C ASP A 59 -14.32 11.18 -1.48
N ASN A 60 -14.06 12.03 -0.49
CA ASN A 60 -12.68 12.43 -0.15
C ASN A 60 -11.88 11.25 0.41
N PRO A 61 -10.64 11.02 -0.06
CA PRO A 61 -9.76 10.03 0.55
C PRO A 61 -9.30 10.53 1.92
N TYR A 62 -9.07 9.60 2.85
CA TYR A 62 -8.60 9.92 4.20
C TYR A 62 -7.55 8.92 4.64
N PHE A 63 -6.43 9.42 5.14
CA PHE A 63 -5.29 8.60 5.58
C PHE A 63 -4.97 8.90 7.04
N ILE A 64 -4.76 7.83 7.80
CA ILE A 64 -4.27 7.86 9.16
C ILE A 64 -2.99 7.04 9.20
N ASP A 65 -1.94 7.60 9.78
CA ASP A 65 -0.68 6.90 10.04
C ASP A 65 -0.56 6.51 11.52
N VAL A 66 0.12 5.39 11.77
CA VAL A 66 0.47 4.94 13.13
C VAL A 66 1.82 5.56 13.49
N SER A 67 1.83 6.60 14.33
CA SER A 67 3.05 7.34 14.66
C SER A 67 3.87 6.67 15.77
N SER A 68 3.22 5.98 16.71
CA SER A 68 3.90 5.17 17.71
C SER A 68 3.03 4.03 18.22
N VAL A 69 3.70 2.93 18.58
CA VAL A 69 3.10 1.78 19.28
C VAL A 69 3.79 1.65 20.62
N THR A 70 3.08 1.97 21.71
CA THR A 70 3.61 1.81 23.07
C THR A 70 2.91 0.62 23.73
N THR A 71 3.64 -0.46 23.98
CA THR A 71 3.11 -1.64 24.67
C THR A 71 3.36 -1.52 26.18
N GLN A 72 2.30 -1.65 26.98
CA GLN A 72 2.41 -1.84 28.42
C GLN A 72 2.03 -3.28 28.75
N PHE A 73 2.98 -4.03 29.32
CA PHE A 73 2.73 -5.39 29.79
C PHE A 73 2.33 -5.33 31.25
N THR A 74 1.04 -5.54 31.55
CA THR A 74 0.57 -5.67 32.93
C THR A 74 0.42 -7.15 33.26
N TYR A 75 1.23 -7.61 34.21
CA TYR A 75 1.09 -8.94 34.78
C TYR A 75 0.10 -8.86 35.94
N ARG A 76 -1.11 -9.39 35.75
CA ARG A 76 -2.10 -9.54 36.83
C ARG A 76 -2.23 -11.02 37.18
N SER A 77 -1.67 -11.38 38.33
CA SER A 77 -1.89 -12.67 38.99
C SER A 77 -3.04 -12.51 39.99
N GLU A 78 -4.28 -12.65 39.53
CA GLU A 78 -5.44 -12.72 40.43
C GLU A 78 -5.69 -14.17 40.82
N ALA A 79 -5.20 -14.58 41.99
CA ALA A 79 -5.52 -15.87 42.58
C ALA A 79 -6.98 -15.88 43.08
N SER A 80 -7.95 -16.21 42.23
CA SER A 80 -9.34 -16.40 42.68
C SER A 80 -10.03 -17.62 42.06
N ALA A 81 -9.93 -18.75 42.76
CA ALA A 81 -10.83 -19.90 42.61
C ALA A 81 -11.06 -20.53 43.99
N SER A 82 -12.31 -20.51 44.46
CA SER A 82 -12.73 -21.04 45.76
C SER A 82 -13.10 -22.53 45.62
N ILE A 83 -12.13 -23.42 45.85
CA ILE A 83 -12.40 -24.86 46.00
C ILE A 83 -12.41 -25.17 47.50
N PRO A 84 -13.59 -25.38 48.14
CA PRO A 84 -13.64 -25.78 49.54
C PRO A 84 -13.11 -27.22 49.69
N ILE A 85 -11.98 -27.38 50.38
CA ILE A 85 -11.43 -28.70 50.73
C ILE A 85 -12.20 -29.23 51.95
N PRO A 86 -12.92 -30.37 51.84
CA PRO A 86 -13.62 -30.96 52.98
C PRO A 86 -12.60 -31.44 54.03
N GLY A 87 -12.66 -30.91 55.25
CA GLY A 87 -11.80 -31.33 56.37
C GLY A 87 -11.11 -30.21 57.16
N PHE A 88 -11.18 -28.96 56.68
CA PHE A 88 -10.86 -27.77 57.47
C PHE A 88 -12.15 -27.02 57.81
N SER A 89 -12.23 -26.43 59.01
CA SER A 89 -13.44 -25.81 59.60
C SER A 89 -14.27 -25.00 58.59
N THR A 90 -15.60 -25.14 58.65
CA THR A 90 -16.57 -24.34 57.87
C THR A 90 -16.45 -22.83 58.11
N SER A 91 -15.69 -22.40 59.12
CA SER A 91 -15.41 -21.00 59.41
C SER A 91 -14.13 -20.43 58.77
N ASN A 92 -13.20 -21.26 58.27
CA ASN A 92 -11.97 -20.75 57.62
C ASN A 92 -11.23 -21.82 56.76
N PRO A 93 -11.68 -22.09 55.52
CA PRO A 93 -11.00 -23.01 54.62
C PRO A 93 -9.68 -22.42 54.09
N LEU A 94 -8.62 -23.25 54.02
CA LEU A 94 -7.38 -22.88 53.34
C LEU A 94 -7.62 -22.88 51.82
N VAL A 95 -7.45 -21.72 51.18
CA VAL A 95 -7.70 -21.51 49.75
C VAL A 95 -6.39 -21.53 48.97
N LEU A 96 -6.30 -22.38 47.95
CA LEU A 96 -5.17 -22.47 47.01
C LEU A 96 -5.72 -22.45 45.58
N GLY A 97 -5.44 -21.40 44.83
CA GLY A 97 -5.80 -21.28 43.41
C GLY A 97 -4.99 -20.16 42.75
N GLY A 98 -4.58 -20.35 41.50
CA GLY A 98 -3.88 -19.33 40.71
C GLY A 98 -4.54 -19.19 39.34
N ASP A 99 -4.96 -17.97 38.98
CA ASP A 99 -5.30 -17.60 37.61
C ASP A 99 -4.16 -16.75 37.05
N VAL A 100 -3.66 -17.12 35.87
CA VAL A 100 -2.59 -16.39 35.17
C VAL A 100 -3.21 -15.70 33.97
N SER A 101 -3.69 -14.47 34.17
CA SER A 101 -4.26 -13.65 33.09
C SER A 101 -3.16 -12.80 32.45
N TRP A 102 -2.95 -12.95 31.14
CA TRP A 102 -2.01 -12.15 30.37
C TRP A 102 -2.77 -11.04 29.64
N GLN A 103 -2.57 -9.78 30.04
CA GLN A 103 -3.20 -8.62 29.41
C GLN A 103 -2.11 -7.73 28.78
N ASN A 104 -2.09 -7.65 27.45
CA ASN A 104 -1.29 -6.68 26.70
C ASN A 104 -2.26 -5.66 26.08
N GLN A 105 -2.15 -4.39 26.48
CA GLN A 105 -2.96 -3.32 25.92
C GLN A 105 -2.04 -2.26 25.32
N PRO A 106 -1.74 -2.34 24.01
CA PRO A 106 -0.92 -1.34 23.34
C PRO A 106 -1.70 -0.02 23.23
N THR A 107 -1.01 1.08 23.52
CA THR A 107 -1.49 2.42 23.16
C THR A 107 -0.98 2.73 21.76
N LEU A 108 -1.92 2.88 20.81
CA LEU A 108 -1.64 3.31 19.44
C LEU A 108 -1.87 4.82 19.33
N GLN A 109 -0.86 5.54 18.87
CA GLN A 109 -1.03 6.94 18.49
C GLN A 109 -1.32 7.02 17.00
N PHE A 110 -2.50 7.54 16.66
CA PHE A 110 -2.92 7.79 15.29
C PHE A 110 -2.71 9.26 14.93
N THR A 111 -2.23 9.52 13.71
CA THR A 111 -2.03 10.87 13.20
C THR A 111 -2.64 10.97 11.80
N PRO A 112 -3.66 11.82 11.62
CA PRO A 112 -4.20 12.10 10.29
C PRO A 112 -3.15 12.69 9.34
N LEU A 113 -3.19 12.29 8.08
CA LEU A 113 -2.40 12.90 7.02
C LEU A 113 -3.15 14.12 6.46
N GLU A 114 -2.81 15.30 6.95
CA GLU A 114 -3.48 16.57 6.60
C GLU A 114 -2.47 17.70 6.28
N GLY A 115 -2.97 18.81 5.75
CA GLY A 115 -2.17 20.02 5.51
C GLY A 115 -0.99 19.81 4.55
N GLN A 116 0.20 20.24 4.96
CA GLN A 116 1.40 20.21 4.12
C GLN A 116 1.87 18.78 3.81
N ALA A 117 1.77 17.86 4.77
CA ALA A 117 2.17 16.46 4.57
C ALA A 117 1.29 15.78 3.51
N PHE A 118 -0.03 16.01 3.57
CA PHE A 118 -0.97 15.55 2.53
C PHE A 118 -0.59 16.10 1.15
N SER A 119 -0.34 17.41 1.06
CA SER A 119 0.03 18.04 -0.22
C SER A 119 1.33 17.46 -0.78
N GLN A 120 2.37 17.36 0.04
CA GLN A 120 3.68 16.85 -0.38
C GLN A 120 3.63 15.37 -0.78
N GLN A 121 2.93 14.54 -0.02
CA GLN A 121 2.92 13.09 -0.23
C GLN A 121 1.92 12.64 -1.30
N LEU A 122 0.76 13.29 -1.43
CA LEU A 122 -0.32 12.81 -2.31
C LEU A 122 -0.49 13.64 -3.58
N LEU A 123 -0.14 14.94 -3.56
CA LEU A 123 -0.37 15.84 -4.70
C LEU A 123 0.89 16.08 -5.53
N THR A 124 2.08 15.92 -4.95
CA THR A 124 3.34 16.05 -5.70
C THR A 124 3.48 14.93 -6.74
N PRO A 125 3.87 15.24 -7.99
CA PRO A 125 4.23 14.23 -8.98
C PRO A 125 5.35 13.30 -8.50
N ILE A 126 5.27 12.03 -8.88
CA ILE A 126 6.31 11.03 -8.56
C ILE A 126 7.63 11.43 -9.24
N ASP A 127 8.75 11.36 -8.50
CA ASP A 127 10.06 11.75 -9.04
C ASP A 127 10.52 10.79 -10.15
N LEU A 128 11.16 11.34 -11.18
CA LEU A 128 11.75 10.58 -12.30
C LEU A 128 12.77 9.56 -11.80
N GLN A 129 13.52 9.90 -10.74
CA GLN A 129 14.48 8.98 -10.12
C GLN A 129 13.78 7.75 -9.52
N ALA A 130 12.63 7.93 -8.86
CA ALA A 130 11.85 6.82 -8.32
C ALA A 130 11.31 5.92 -9.45
N ILE A 131 10.84 6.51 -10.55
CA ILE A 131 10.41 5.76 -11.74
C ILE A 131 11.54 4.90 -12.30
N GLN A 132 12.74 5.48 -12.48
CA GLN A 132 13.92 4.74 -12.93
C GLN A 132 14.28 3.59 -11.98
N GLN A 133 14.28 3.85 -10.66
CA GLN A 133 14.59 2.84 -9.65
C GLN A 133 13.58 1.68 -9.63
N LEU A 134 12.29 1.96 -9.85
CA LEU A 134 11.28 0.91 -9.96
C LEU A 134 11.56 0.00 -11.18
N VAL A 135 11.82 0.59 -12.35
CA VAL A 135 12.14 -0.19 -13.55
C VAL A 135 13.41 -1.02 -13.37
N TYR A 136 14.42 -0.49 -12.68
CA TYR A 136 15.68 -1.20 -12.40
C TYR A 136 15.60 -2.23 -11.28
N SER A 137 14.66 -2.11 -10.36
CA SER A 137 14.38 -3.13 -9.33
C SER A 137 13.54 -4.31 -9.84
N GLY A 138 13.31 -4.38 -11.15
CA GLY A 138 12.66 -5.51 -11.81
C GLY A 138 11.17 -5.32 -12.04
N TRP A 139 10.61 -4.14 -11.76
CA TRP A 139 9.22 -3.86 -12.12
C TRP A 139 9.03 -3.83 -13.63
N ASP A 140 7.88 -4.33 -14.09
CA ASP A 140 7.47 -4.26 -15.49
C ASP A 140 7.31 -2.79 -15.92
N VAL A 141 8.10 -2.36 -16.91
CA VAL A 141 8.06 -0.98 -17.43
C VAL A 141 6.68 -0.63 -18.00
N ASP A 142 5.96 -1.59 -18.58
CA ASP A 142 4.58 -1.35 -19.07
C ASP A 142 3.66 -0.97 -17.92
N ARG A 143 3.70 -1.74 -16.82
CA ARG A 143 2.89 -1.49 -15.63
C ARG A 143 3.27 -0.17 -14.96
N VAL A 144 4.57 0.08 -14.78
CA VAL A 144 5.06 1.31 -14.17
C VAL A 144 4.64 2.52 -14.99
N PHE A 145 4.84 2.51 -16.31
CA PHE A 145 4.50 3.66 -17.16
C PHE A 145 2.99 3.87 -17.23
N ARG A 146 2.20 2.80 -17.37
CA ARG A 146 0.74 2.91 -17.42
C ARG A 146 0.14 3.41 -16.10
N LEU A 147 0.76 3.12 -14.96
CA LEU A 147 0.30 3.66 -13.68
C LEU A 147 0.84 5.07 -13.39
N VAL A 148 2.14 5.28 -13.58
CA VAL A 148 2.84 6.46 -13.05
C VAL A 148 2.96 7.57 -14.06
N ILE A 149 2.99 7.31 -15.36
CA ILE A 149 3.18 8.36 -16.38
C ILE A 149 1.83 8.72 -16.98
N GLN A 150 1.43 9.99 -16.83
CA GLN A 150 0.21 10.53 -17.44
C GLN A 150 0.40 10.84 -18.92
N SER A 151 1.56 11.36 -19.28
CA SER A 151 1.96 11.55 -20.68
C SER A 151 3.47 11.60 -20.80
N PHE A 152 3.98 11.17 -21.95
CA PHE A 152 5.37 11.36 -22.32
C PHE A 152 5.49 11.56 -23.82
N ASP A 153 6.45 12.40 -24.24
CA ASP A 153 6.54 12.89 -25.62
C ASP A 153 5.19 13.49 -26.05
N GLN A 154 4.53 12.90 -27.05
CA GLN A 154 3.18 13.27 -27.49
C GLN A 154 2.08 12.31 -27.01
N LEU A 155 2.47 11.22 -26.35
CA LEU A 155 1.58 10.11 -26.02
C LEU A 155 0.88 10.41 -24.69
N THR A 156 -0.44 10.28 -24.68
CA THR A 156 -1.28 10.48 -23.50
C THR A 156 -1.79 9.16 -22.97
N ASN A 157 -1.89 9.06 -21.65
CA ASN A 157 -2.38 7.90 -20.94
C ASN A 157 -3.60 8.30 -20.13
N ALA A 158 -4.76 8.42 -20.79
CA ALA A 158 -6.04 8.68 -20.13
C ALA A 158 -5.97 9.76 -19.02
N PRO A 159 -5.45 10.98 -19.30
CA PRO A 159 -5.35 12.05 -18.29
C PRO A 159 -6.70 12.38 -17.64
N GLU A 160 -7.80 12.12 -18.32
CA GLU A 160 -9.18 12.28 -17.85
C GLU A 160 -9.50 11.39 -16.64
N ALA A 161 -8.79 10.26 -16.49
CA ALA A 161 -8.93 9.37 -15.35
C ALA A 161 -8.03 9.73 -14.16
N SER A 162 -7.11 10.69 -14.29
CA SER A 162 -6.23 11.13 -13.19
C SER A 162 -6.94 12.03 -12.16
N GLY A 163 -8.23 12.32 -12.34
CA GLY A 163 -9.01 13.17 -11.44
C GLY A 163 -10.52 12.87 -11.51
N PRO A 164 -11.35 13.76 -10.93
CA PRO A 164 -12.80 13.55 -10.80
C PRO A 164 -13.60 13.81 -12.10
N ILE A 165 -12.98 13.76 -13.28
CA ILE A 165 -13.64 14.05 -14.57
C ILE A 165 -14.52 12.85 -14.97
N VAL A 166 -15.73 13.09 -15.44
CA VAL A 166 -16.75 12.04 -15.67
C VAL A 166 -17.09 11.78 -17.13
N ASP A 167 -16.97 12.78 -18.01
CA ASP A 167 -17.69 12.79 -19.30
C ASP A 167 -16.78 12.83 -20.54
N GLN A 168 -15.54 12.35 -20.44
CA GLN A 168 -14.62 12.34 -21.57
C GLN A 168 -14.04 10.95 -21.83
N ILE A 169 -14.04 10.55 -23.10
CA ILE A 169 -13.42 9.30 -23.54
C ILE A 169 -11.90 9.50 -23.53
N PRO A 170 -11.16 8.64 -22.83
CA PRO A 170 -9.72 8.80 -22.72
C PRO A 170 -9.00 8.39 -24.00
N HIS A 171 -7.90 9.08 -24.28
CA HIS A 171 -6.90 8.65 -25.28
C HIS A 171 -5.79 7.88 -24.56
N TYR A 172 -5.52 6.64 -24.99
CA TYR A 172 -4.52 5.79 -24.31
C TYR A 172 -3.89 4.69 -25.19
N GLN A 173 -4.50 4.35 -26.33
CA GLN A 173 -4.12 3.15 -27.11
C GLN A 173 -2.67 3.24 -27.61
N THR A 174 -2.28 4.37 -28.21
CA THR A 174 -0.91 4.58 -28.72
C THR A 174 0.13 4.58 -27.61
N PHE A 175 -0.24 5.08 -26.43
CA PHE A 175 0.61 4.99 -25.24
C PHE A 175 0.80 3.54 -24.81
N PHE A 176 -0.26 2.73 -24.77
CA PHE A 176 -0.18 1.31 -24.39
C PHE A 176 0.64 0.51 -25.40
N ASP A 177 0.54 0.83 -26.68
CA ASP A 177 1.37 0.21 -27.72
C ASP A 177 2.85 0.56 -27.52
N ALA A 178 3.16 1.83 -27.22
CA ALA A 178 4.52 2.25 -26.92
C ALA A 178 5.07 1.58 -25.66
N THR A 179 4.31 1.49 -24.57
CA THR A 179 4.78 0.85 -23.32
C THR A 179 4.95 -0.66 -23.46
N ARG A 180 4.12 -1.33 -24.28
CA ARG A 180 4.29 -2.74 -24.63
C ARG A 180 5.60 -2.98 -25.42
N LEU A 181 5.96 -2.04 -26.30
CA LEU A 181 7.25 -2.06 -27.01
C LEU A 181 8.43 -1.77 -26.07
N LEU A 182 8.29 -0.83 -25.12
CA LEU A 182 9.31 -0.63 -24.08
C LEU A 182 9.53 -1.92 -23.29
N ARG A 183 8.46 -2.65 -22.94
CA ARG A 183 8.55 -3.94 -22.27
C ARG A 183 9.25 -5.00 -23.13
N TYR A 184 9.00 -5.03 -24.43
CA TYR A 184 9.71 -5.91 -25.37
C TYR A 184 11.24 -5.74 -25.30
N PHE A 185 11.72 -4.50 -25.23
CA PHE A 185 13.15 -4.20 -25.08
C PHE A 185 13.67 -4.44 -23.67
N GLN A 186 12.85 -4.16 -22.64
CA GLN A 186 13.20 -4.43 -21.25
C GLN A 186 13.49 -5.93 -21.03
N LEU A 187 12.66 -6.82 -21.56
CA LEU A 187 12.83 -8.27 -21.46
C LEU A 187 14.10 -8.80 -22.14
N ARG A 188 14.68 -8.01 -23.06
CA ARG A 188 15.93 -8.34 -23.76
C ARG A 188 17.16 -7.68 -23.15
N ASN A 189 16.99 -6.91 -22.07
CA ASN A 189 18.04 -6.06 -21.48
C ASN A 189 18.60 -5.02 -22.47
N GLU A 190 17.79 -4.64 -23.47
CA GLU A 190 18.14 -3.67 -24.50
C GLU A 190 17.61 -2.26 -24.18
N LEU A 191 16.63 -2.17 -23.27
CA LEU A 191 16.11 -0.90 -22.78
C LEU A 191 17.05 -0.28 -21.73
N ARG A 192 17.48 0.96 -21.97
CA ARG A 192 18.25 1.76 -21.01
C ARG A 192 17.45 2.96 -20.56
N MET A 193 17.46 3.26 -19.27
CA MET A 193 16.75 4.41 -18.69
C MET A 193 17.68 5.24 -17.81
N GLY A 194 17.72 6.54 -18.00
CA GLY A 194 18.55 7.43 -17.20
C GLY A 194 17.78 8.66 -16.75
N VAL A 195 18.10 9.15 -15.57
CA VAL A 195 17.65 10.47 -15.13
C VAL A 195 18.86 11.38 -15.07
N LYS A 196 18.84 12.44 -15.88
CA LYS A 196 19.83 13.50 -15.81
C LYS A 196 19.25 14.62 -14.96
N VAL A 197 19.95 14.94 -13.87
CA VAL A 197 19.62 16.09 -13.01
C VAL A 197 20.70 17.15 -13.23
N SER A 198 20.26 18.33 -13.64
CA SER A 198 21.03 19.59 -13.65
C SER A 198 20.41 20.54 -12.63
N GLU A 199 21.11 21.63 -12.29
CA GLU A 199 20.62 22.62 -11.29
C GLU A 199 19.18 23.08 -11.56
N ASP A 200 18.81 23.29 -12.83
CA ASP A 200 17.48 23.78 -13.22
C ASP A 200 16.61 22.77 -13.98
N GLU A 201 17.13 21.60 -14.35
CA GLU A 201 16.44 20.68 -15.27
C GLU A 201 16.56 19.22 -14.85
N LYS A 202 15.42 18.53 -14.73
CA LYS A 202 15.35 17.07 -14.60
C LYS A 202 14.88 16.48 -15.92
N LYS A 203 15.66 15.54 -16.49
CA LYS A 203 15.31 14.85 -17.75
C LYS A 203 15.27 13.35 -17.57
N LEU A 204 14.23 12.71 -18.10
CA LEU A 204 14.15 11.26 -18.28
C LEU A 204 14.67 10.91 -19.68
N GLN A 205 15.64 10.01 -19.73
CA GLN A 205 16.24 9.51 -20.95
C GLN A 205 15.91 8.03 -21.12
N ILE A 206 15.47 7.66 -22.30
CA ILE A 206 15.21 6.28 -22.69
C ILE A 206 16.01 6.00 -23.95
N ALA A 207 16.74 4.89 -23.97
CA ALA A 207 17.44 4.42 -25.15
C ALA A 207 17.11 2.95 -25.45
N PHE A 208 16.96 2.65 -26.73
CA PHE A 208 16.66 1.31 -27.25
C PHE A 208 17.34 1.13 -28.62
N PRO A 209 17.55 -0.11 -29.10
CA PRO A 209 18.25 -0.37 -30.34
C PRO A 209 17.65 0.37 -31.54
N TYR A 210 18.49 0.80 -32.48
CA TYR A 210 18.04 1.40 -33.74
C TYR A 210 17.50 0.36 -34.73
N GLU A 211 18.00 -0.86 -34.65
CA GLU A 211 17.68 -1.93 -35.59
C GLU A 211 16.47 -2.77 -35.16
N GLY A 212 15.80 -3.38 -36.14
CA GLY A 212 14.64 -4.24 -35.93
C GLY A 212 13.29 -3.57 -36.18
N GLU A 213 12.28 -4.38 -36.53
CA GLU A 213 10.95 -3.86 -36.85
C GLU A 213 10.24 -3.27 -35.62
N GLU A 214 10.39 -3.87 -34.44
CA GLU A 214 9.83 -3.33 -33.20
C GLU A 214 10.46 -1.98 -32.81
N ALA A 215 11.75 -1.78 -33.09
CA ALA A 215 12.45 -0.52 -32.84
C ALA A 215 11.92 0.59 -33.75
N LYS A 216 11.79 0.30 -35.04
CA LYS A 216 11.20 1.24 -36.00
C LYS A 216 9.74 1.55 -35.66
N LYS A 217 8.96 0.56 -35.21
CA LYS A 217 7.57 0.77 -34.75
C LYS A 217 7.53 1.74 -33.57
N LEU A 218 8.33 1.50 -32.52
CA LEU A 218 8.38 2.40 -31.36
C LEU A 218 8.84 3.80 -31.77
N ALA A 219 9.89 3.90 -32.58
CA ALA A 219 10.39 5.18 -33.07
C ALA A 219 9.35 5.96 -33.89
N ARG A 220 8.49 5.30 -34.68
CA ARG A 220 7.39 5.98 -35.41
C ARG A 220 6.30 6.53 -34.50
N LEU A 221 6.10 5.95 -33.31
CA LEU A 221 5.14 6.45 -32.34
C LEU A 221 5.65 7.71 -31.61
N LEU A 222 6.96 7.96 -31.63
CA LEU A 222 7.63 9.01 -30.88
C LEU A 222 8.09 10.14 -31.80
N LYS A 223 7.77 11.39 -31.45
CA LYS A 223 8.24 12.57 -32.19
C LYS A 223 9.63 13.01 -31.76
N GLY A 224 9.94 12.94 -30.47
CA GLY A 224 11.18 13.44 -29.89
C GLY A 224 12.41 12.52 -29.99
N VAL A 225 12.33 11.42 -30.74
CA VAL A 225 13.40 10.43 -30.80
C VAL A 225 14.50 10.84 -31.79
N TYR A 226 15.75 10.68 -31.40
CA TYR A 226 16.91 10.89 -32.27
C TYR A 226 17.85 9.68 -32.23
N THR A 227 18.68 9.52 -33.25
CA THR A 227 19.62 8.40 -33.34
C THR A 227 20.98 8.78 -32.78
N SER A 228 21.55 7.94 -31.92
CA SER A 228 22.89 8.13 -31.38
C SER A 228 23.53 6.77 -31.09
N ASN A 229 24.76 6.56 -31.59
CA ASN A 229 25.56 5.36 -31.31
C ASN A 229 24.79 4.03 -31.47
N GLY A 230 24.08 3.85 -32.59
CA GLY A 230 23.32 2.63 -32.88
C GLY A 230 22.02 2.46 -32.07
N ASN A 231 21.59 3.49 -31.34
CA ASN A 231 20.36 3.49 -30.55
C ASN A 231 19.43 4.63 -30.97
N TYR A 232 18.14 4.40 -30.85
CA TYR A 232 17.17 5.47 -30.68
C TYR A 232 17.23 5.97 -29.25
N VAL A 233 17.25 7.30 -29.08
CA VAL A 233 17.30 7.98 -27.79
C VAL A 233 16.17 8.99 -27.72
N LEU A 234 15.41 8.93 -26.63
CA LEU A 234 14.37 9.89 -26.27
C LEU A 234 14.79 10.58 -24.98
N SER A 235 14.95 11.90 -25.01
CA SER A 235 15.32 12.71 -23.85
C SER A 235 14.21 13.72 -23.56
N MET A 236 13.53 13.56 -22.43
CA MET A 236 12.32 14.31 -22.08
C MET A 236 12.53 15.10 -20.80
N GLU A 237 12.23 16.40 -20.84
CA GLU A 237 12.21 17.26 -19.66
C GLU A 237 10.96 16.98 -18.81
N LEU A 238 11.11 17.04 -17.47
CA LEU A 238 9.96 17.03 -16.58
C LEU A 238 9.06 18.23 -16.89
N GLY A 239 7.79 17.98 -17.18
CA GLY A 239 6.91 18.98 -17.76
C GLY A 239 7.05 19.01 -19.28
N PHE A 240 7.49 20.13 -19.84
CA PHE A 240 7.63 20.33 -21.28
C PHE A 240 8.94 21.05 -21.59
N ASN A 241 9.50 20.75 -22.76
CA ASN A 241 10.66 21.48 -23.25
C ASN A 241 10.34 22.95 -23.58
N VAL A 242 11.37 23.77 -23.78
CA VAL A 242 11.24 25.20 -24.17
C VAL A 242 10.34 25.47 -25.39
N LYS A 243 10.10 24.45 -26.24
CA LYS A 243 9.20 24.54 -27.40
C LYS A 243 7.76 24.11 -27.10
N GLY A 244 7.47 23.61 -25.89
CA GLY A 244 6.17 23.09 -25.48
C GLY A 244 5.77 21.78 -26.14
N GLN A 245 6.73 21.04 -26.73
CA GLN A 245 6.43 19.95 -27.66
C GLN A 245 6.72 18.54 -27.12
N ILE A 246 7.74 18.41 -26.26
CA ILE A 246 8.23 17.10 -25.80
C ILE A 246 8.53 17.22 -24.30
N GLY A 247 8.00 16.29 -23.52
CA GLY A 247 8.32 16.20 -22.10
C GLY A 247 7.69 14.98 -21.45
N VAL A 248 7.80 14.88 -20.13
CA VAL A 248 7.23 13.78 -19.34
C VAL A 248 6.47 14.32 -18.15
N TYR A 249 5.26 13.80 -17.94
CA TYR A 249 4.38 14.19 -16.85
C TYR A 249 4.04 12.96 -16.00
N PRO A 250 4.76 12.77 -14.88
CA PRO A 250 4.37 11.80 -13.88
C PRO A 250 3.06 12.20 -13.19
N ARG A 251 2.27 11.19 -12.81
CA ARG A 251 1.15 11.30 -11.90
C ARG A 251 1.65 11.52 -10.48
N SER A 252 0.82 12.17 -9.66
CA SER A 252 0.93 12.09 -8.20
C SER A 252 0.35 10.77 -7.69
N ILE A 253 0.55 10.45 -6.40
CA ILE A 253 -0.09 9.29 -5.77
C ILE A 253 -1.62 9.40 -5.86
N LEU A 254 -2.19 10.57 -5.56
CA LEU A 254 -3.63 10.79 -5.67
C LEU A 254 -4.12 10.59 -7.11
N SER A 255 -3.34 11.04 -8.11
CA SER A 255 -3.68 10.84 -9.53
C SER A 255 -3.62 9.36 -9.92
N CYS A 256 -2.64 8.61 -9.40
CA CYS A 256 -2.58 7.15 -9.57
C CYS A 256 -3.80 6.47 -8.94
N MET A 257 -4.22 6.92 -7.75
CA MET A 257 -5.40 6.39 -7.07
C MET A 257 -6.70 6.70 -7.84
N TYR A 258 -6.87 7.91 -8.38
CA TYR A 258 -8.00 8.24 -9.26
C TYR A 258 -8.01 7.38 -10.53
N TYR A 259 -6.84 7.19 -11.14
CA TYR A 259 -6.71 6.36 -12.33
C TYR A 259 -7.13 4.92 -12.02
N LEU A 260 -6.63 4.37 -10.92
CA LEU A 260 -6.92 3.02 -10.45
C LEU A 260 -8.34 2.84 -9.90
N SER A 261 -8.98 3.89 -9.37
CA SER A 261 -10.38 3.82 -8.90
C SER A 261 -11.35 3.50 -10.03
N ARG A 262 -10.98 3.79 -11.29
CA ARG A 262 -11.74 3.38 -12.49
C ARG A 262 -11.84 1.86 -12.66
N GLY A 263 -10.99 1.09 -11.97
CA GLY A 263 -11.03 -0.37 -11.92
C GLY A 263 -12.00 -0.93 -10.89
N VAL A 264 -12.72 -0.07 -10.16
CA VAL A 264 -13.75 -0.49 -9.20
C VAL A 264 -15.05 -0.83 -9.94
N GLU A 265 -15.47 -2.07 -9.82
CA GLU A 265 -16.77 -2.57 -10.27
C GLU A 265 -17.85 -2.09 -9.29
N VAL A 266 -18.51 -1.00 -9.67
CA VAL A 266 -19.60 -0.43 -8.88
C VAL A 266 -20.86 -1.28 -9.05
N PRO A 267 -21.59 -1.63 -7.96
CA PRO A 267 -22.87 -2.30 -8.05
C PRO A 267 -23.83 -1.57 -9.00
N GLU A 268 -24.57 -2.32 -9.82
CA GLU A 268 -25.47 -1.76 -10.83
C GLU A 268 -26.53 -0.83 -10.22
N GLU A 269 -27.03 -1.15 -9.03
CA GLU A 269 -27.96 -0.30 -8.27
C GLU A 269 -27.38 1.09 -7.96
N ASP A 270 -26.08 1.17 -7.66
CA ASP A 270 -25.40 2.43 -7.35
C ASP A 270 -25.23 3.28 -8.62
N ILE A 271 -25.02 2.65 -9.77
CA ILE A 271 -24.99 3.33 -11.07
C ILE A 271 -26.38 3.88 -11.42
N GLN A 272 -27.43 3.07 -11.27
CA GLN A 272 -28.81 3.45 -11.60
C GLN A 272 -29.33 4.59 -10.72
N CYS A 273 -28.96 4.61 -9.45
CA CYS A 273 -29.29 5.70 -8.52
C CYS A 273 -28.39 6.93 -8.67
N GLY A 274 -27.43 6.95 -9.60
CA GLY A 274 -26.51 8.07 -9.80
C GLY A 274 -25.49 8.26 -8.67
N ARG A 275 -25.26 7.25 -7.83
CA ARG A 275 -24.25 7.28 -6.75
C ARG A 275 -22.82 7.24 -7.29
N ALA A 276 -22.63 6.63 -8.46
CA ALA A 276 -21.37 6.65 -9.18
C ALA A 276 -21.59 7.03 -10.65
N ALA A 277 -20.68 7.83 -11.19
CA ALA A 277 -20.77 8.28 -12.57
C ALA A 277 -20.31 7.20 -13.56
N VAL A 278 -20.96 7.19 -14.72
CA VAL A 278 -20.58 6.40 -15.89
C VAL A 278 -20.19 7.34 -17.03
N THR A 279 -19.09 7.02 -17.69
CA THR A 279 -18.65 7.78 -18.87
C THR A 279 -19.45 7.31 -20.08
N LYS A 280 -20.14 8.24 -20.75
CA LYS A 280 -20.96 7.96 -21.93
C LYS A 280 -20.44 8.73 -23.15
N PRO A 281 -19.98 8.05 -24.23
CA PRO A 281 -19.85 8.64 -25.57
C PRO A 281 -21.13 9.33 -26.08
N GLU A 282 -20.97 10.17 -27.10
CA GLU A 282 -22.08 10.83 -27.82
C GLU A 282 -23.12 9.85 -28.38
N ASN A 283 -22.72 8.61 -28.67
CA ASN A 283 -23.63 7.55 -29.12
C ASN A 283 -24.46 6.90 -27.99
N GLY A 284 -24.30 7.37 -26.74
CA GLY A 284 -25.06 6.91 -25.58
C GLY A 284 -24.64 5.55 -25.00
N SER A 285 -23.63 4.87 -25.57
CA SER A 285 -23.10 3.64 -24.99
C SER A 285 -22.31 3.90 -23.70
N VAL A 286 -22.06 2.88 -22.88
CA VAL A 286 -21.26 3.01 -21.66
C VAL A 286 -19.80 2.67 -21.99
N PHE A 287 -18.90 3.62 -21.73
CA PHE A 287 -17.47 3.39 -21.91
C PHE A 287 -16.95 2.41 -20.84
N LYS A 288 -16.24 1.38 -21.30
CA LYS A 288 -15.71 0.32 -20.44
C LYS A 288 -14.32 0.67 -19.95
N TRP A 289 -14.23 1.21 -18.74
CA TRP A 289 -12.95 1.49 -18.08
C TRP A 289 -12.07 0.25 -17.88
N THR A 290 -12.64 -0.95 -17.90
CA THR A 290 -11.92 -2.22 -17.91
C THR A 290 -10.91 -2.34 -19.06
N ASP A 291 -11.17 -1.70 -20.21
CA ASP A 291 -10.26 -1.73 -21.36
C ASP A 291 -8.99 -0.90 -21.12
N VAL A 292 -9.09 0.09 -20.22
CA VAL A 292 -7.99 1.00 -19.86
C VAL A 292 -7.20 0.44 -18.66
N VAL A 293 -7.91 0.14 -17.58
CA VAL A 293 -7.29 -0.18 -16.27
C VAL A 293 -7.46 -1.62 -15.84
N GLY A 294 -8.33 -2.41 -16.48
CA GLY A 294 -8.66 -3.77 -16.03
C GLY A 294 -7.46 -4.73 -16.04
N SER A 295 -6.51 -4.54 -16.96
CA SER A 295 -5.26 -5.32 -16.94
C SER A 295 -4.24 -4.86 -15.87
N LEU A 296 -4.49 -3.72 -15.24
CA LEU A 296 -3.70 -3.23 -14.11
C LEU A 296 -4.35 -3.67 -12.81
N MET A 297 -5.63 -3.35 -12.63
CA MET A 297 -6.34 -3.64 -11.40
C MET A 297 -7.86 -3.72 -11.60
N THR A 298 -8.47 -4.73 -10.99
CA THR A 298 -9.91 -4.92 -10.88
C THR A 298 -10.26 -5.06 -9.41
N ILE A 299 -11.18 -4.21 -8.92
CA ILE A 299 -11.75 -4.30 -7.58
C ILE A 299 -13.20 -4.72 -7.74
N LYS A 300 -13.52 -5.95 -7.34
CA LYS A 300 -14.85 -6.53 -7.45
C LYS A 300 -15.75 -6.03 -6.33
N SER A 301 -17.06 -6.11 -6.53
CA SER A 301 -18.04 -5.85 -5.48
C SER A 301 -19.04 -7.00 -5.31
N CYS A 302 -19.54 -7.19 -4.09
CA CYS A 302 -20.60 -8.14 -3.78
C CYS A 302 -21.39 -7.73 -2.54
N SER A 303 -22.63 -8.22 -2.39
CA SER A 303 -23.52 -7.85 -1.28
C SER A 303 -23.23 -8.61 0.03
N HIS A 304 -22.48 -9.71 -0.03
CA HIS A 304 -22.13 -10.55 1.11
C HIS A 304 -20.60 -10.57 1.31
N THR A 305 -20.13 -11.02 2.46
CA THR A 305 -18.69 -11.12 2.73
C THR A 305 -18.02 -12.01 1.67
N PRO A 306 -16.93 -11.56 1.01
CA PRO A 306 -16.23 -12.35 0.01
C PRO A 306 -15.48 -13.52 0.65
N LYS A 307 -15.51 -14.69 0.01
CA LYS A 307 -14.87 -15.91 0.55
C LYS A 307 -13.36 -15.95 0.28
N ASN A 308 -12.94 -15.54 -0.91
CA ASN A 308 -11.56 -15.64 -1.41
C ASN A 308 -11.03 -14.26 -1.81
N ALA A 309 -10.97 -13.34 -0.85
CA ALA A 309 -10.40 -12.01 -1.07
C ALA A 309 -8.95 -11.98 -0.60
N TYR A 310 -8.06 -11.41 -1.41
CA TYR A 310 -6.74 -10.98 -0.95
C TYR A 310 -6.89 -9.89 0.11
N ILE A 311 -7.81 -8.95 -0.14
CA ILE A 311 -8.19 -7.89 0.76
C ILE A 311 -9.63 -7.46 0.48
N ALA A 312 -10.39 -7.11 1.51
CA ALA A 312 -11.78 -6.70 1.38
C ALA A 312 -12.13 -5.60 2.38
N ILE A 313 -13.01 -4.69 1.95
CA ILE A 313 -13.59 -3.64 2.81
C ILE A 313 -15.10 -3.60 2.61
N LYS A 314 -15.83 -3.15 3.63
CA LYS A 314 -17.26 -2.88 3.54
C LYS A 314 -17.49 -1.39 3.39
N TYR A 315 -18.22 -0.99 2.35
CA TYR A 315 -18.51 0.41 2.06
C TYR A 315 -19.87 0.57 1.39
N ARG A 316 -20.66 1.59 1.78
CA ARG A 316 -22.00 1.86 1.22
C ARG A 316 -22.91 0.62 1.12
N GLY A 317 -22.85 -0.25 2.14
CA GLY A 317 -23.66 -1.47 2.21
C GLY A 317 -23.14 -2.67 1.43
N ASN A 318 -22.12 -2.51 0.59
CA ASN A 318 -21.52 -3.58 -0.21
C ASN A 318 -20.09 -3.89 0.25
N TRP A 319 -19.61 -5.07 -0.10
CA TRP A 319 -18.20 -5.45 0.03
C TRP A 319 -17.47 -5.13 -1.28
N PHE A 320 -16.27 -4.57 -1.15
CA PHE A 320 -15.35 -4.35 -2.26
C PHE A 320 -14.05 -5.09 -1.97
N TYR A 321 -13.50 -5.79 -2.95
CA TYR A 321 -12.36 -6.67 -2.72
C TYR A 321 -11.50 -6.89 -3.95
N ILE A 322 -10.24 -7.23 -3.72
CA ILE A 322 -9.34 -7.80 -4.73
C ILE A 322 -9.39 -9.32 -4.57
N ASP A 323 -9.64 -10.03 -5.66
CA ASP A 323 -9.69 -11.48 -5.69
C ASP A 323 -8.30 -12.08 -5.39
N ASP A 324 -8.22 -13.09 -4.52
CA ASP A 324 -6.91 -13.69 -4.22
C ASP A 324 -6.30 -14.46 -5.39
N ALA A 325 -7.10 -14.88 -6.38
CA ALA A 325 -6.57 -15.46 -7.60
C ALA A 325 -6.01 -14.41 -8.58
N ASP A 326 -6.30 -13.12 -8.39
CA ASP A 326 -5.90 -12.05 -9.31
C ASP A 326 -4.49 -11.52 -8.99
N ALA A 327 -3.49 -12.21 -9.55
CA ALA A 327 -2.09 -11.82 -9.43
C ALA A 327 -1.79 -10.44 -10.04
N HIS A 328 -2.50 -10.03 -11.10
CA HIS A 328 -2.25 -8.75 -11.77
C HIS A 328 -2.70 -7.57 -10.90
N SER A 329 -3.91 -7.65 -10.34
CA SER A 329 -4.40 -6.65 -9.39
C SER A 329 -3.52 -6.59 -8.15
N LYS A 330 -3.08 -7.75 -7.61
CA LYS A 330 -2.16 -7.79 -6.46
C LYS A 330 -0.82 -7.11 -6.76
N GLN A 331 -0.23 -7.34 -7.94
CA GLN A 331 1.02 -6.69 -8.34
C GLN A 331 0.89 -5.16 -8.44
N THR A 332 -0.19 -4.68 -9.04
CA THR A 332 -0.44 -3.23 -9.15
C THR A 332 -0.76 -2.60 -7.80
N PHE A 333 -1.53 -3.28 -6.96
CA PHE A 333 -1.82 -2.81 -5.60
C PHE A 333 -0.55 -2.71 -4.75
N LEU A 334 0.35 -3.70 -4.85
CA LEU A 334 1.66 -3.65 -4.21
C LEU A 334 2.51 -2.47 -4.72
N LEU A 335 2.51 -2.23 -6.04
CA LEU A 335 3.21 -1.08 -6.63
C LEU A 335 2.67 0.25 -6.09
N LEU A 336 1.34 0.39 -5.96
CA LEU A 336 0.71 1.58 -5.39
C LEU A 336 1.12 1.80 -3.93
N LEU A 337 1.12 0.75 -3.10
CA LEU A 337 1.58 0.83 -1.71
C LEU A 337 3.06 1.21 -1.62
N GLN A 338 3.91 0.65 -2.49
CA GLN A 338 5.33 1.00 -2.53
C GLN A 338 5.54 2.46 -2.93
N LEU A 339 4.81 2.95 -3.93
CA LEU A 339 4.83 4.35 -4.34
C LEU A 339 4.38 5.29 -3.20
N TYR A 340 3.28 4.94 -2.51
CA TYR A 340 2.80 5.70 -1.36
C TYR A 340 3.86 5.81 -0.26
N ASN A 341 4.53 4.69 0.06
CA ASN A 341 5.59 4.64 1.07
C ASN A 341 6.86 5.38 0.65
N LEU A 342 7.24 5.32 -0.64
CA LEU A 342 8.39 6.06 -1.18
C LEU A 342 8.17 7.58 -1.09
N GLN A 343 6.94 8.04 -1.28
CA GLN A 343 6.59 9.46 -1.25
C GLN A 343 6.40 10.00 0.17
N ALA A 344 6.29 9.13 1.19
CA ALA A 344 6.01 9.49 2.59
C ALA A 344 7.12 10.31 3.29
N GLY A 345 8.26 10.54 2.63
CA GLY A 345 9.39 11.27 3.20
C GLY A 345 10.01 10.56 4.41
N ILE A 346 11.05 11.17 5.00
CA ILE A 346 11.60 10.70 6.28
C ILE A 346 10.71 11.30 7.38
N PRO A 347 10.07 10.49 8.24
CA PRO A 347 9.27 11.00 9.34
C PRO A 347 10.12 11.92 10.24
N GLN A 348 9.73 13.20 10.36
CA GLN A 348 10.24 14.11 11.39
C GLN A 348 9.63 13.69 12.73
N VAL A 349 10.04 12.53 13.26
CA VAL A 349 9.57 12.09 14.57
C VAL A 349 10.36 12.89 15.61
N ALA A 350 9.71 13.89 16.19
CA ALA A 350 10.17 14.43 17.47
C ALA A 350 10.27 13.26 18.46
N PRO A 351 11.40 13.07 19.17
CA PRO A 351 11.55 11.93 20.06
C PRO A 351 10.42 11.94 21.10
N PRO A 352 9.86 10.76 21.45
CA PRO A 352 8.79 10.69 22.43
C PRO A 352 9.26 11.34 23.74
N VAL A 353 8.53 12.37 24.18
CA VAL A 353 8.77 12.97 25.50
C VAL A 353 8.26 11.97 26.52
N LEU A 354 9.18 11.19 27.07
CA LEU A 354 8.90 10.25 28.15
C LEU A 354 8.66 11.05 29.43
N THR A 355 7.41 11.39 29.74
CA THR A 355 7.07 11.90 31.07
C THR A 355 6.92 10.70 32.00
N LEU A 356 8.01 10.33 32.67
CA LEU A 356 7.95 9.40 33.79
C LEU A 356 7.10 10.05 34.91
N PRO A 357 6.06 9.38 35.43
CA PRO A 357 5.39 9.85 36.63
C PRO A 357 6.40 9.79 37.78
N ILE A 358 6.79 10.96 38.27
CA ILE A 358 7.43 11.11 39.57
C ILE A 358 6.29 11.08 40.60
N GLY A 359 6.14 9.98 41.32
CA GLY A 359 5.23 9.95 42.46
C GLY A 359 5.07 8.58 43.12
N GLY A 360 5.40 8.52 44.41
CA GLY A 360 4.92 7.51 45.35
C GLY A 360 5.97 6.97 46.28
#